data_AF-A0A7J8CSH6-F1
#
_entry.id   AF-A0A7J8CSH6-F1
#
_cell.length_a   1.000
_cell.length_b   1.000
_cell.length_c   1.000
_cell.angle_alpha   90.00
_cell.angle_beta   90.00
_cell.angle_gamma   90.00
#
_symmetry.space_group_name_H-M   'P 1'
#
loop_
_entity.id
_entity.type
_entity.pdbx_description
1 polymer ?
#
loop_
_entity_poly.entity_id
_entity_poly.type
_entity_poly.pdbx_seq_one_letter_code
_entity_poly.pdbx_strand_id
1 'polypeptide(L)'
;MLGFVVSPPHHLLSLLSPRLRILRLSVLCALPRFPHAVPACAIHRPRAMAVSSSSWELPLVAVCQVTSTPDKQQNFKACAELVREAARLGACLAFLPEAFDFIARDPAEILTYPSAFGSVTGPAHWEVLLRARAIETQCYVVAAAQCGRHHEKRASYGHSMVVDPWGTVVARCSEGPGLCLARIDLSYLRQLRQHLPVFQHRRPDLYGSLGHPLS
;
A
#
# COMPACT_ATOMS: atom_id res chain seq x y z
N MET A 1 -12.35 6.67 -5.35
CA MET A 1 -12.70 6.27 -3.98
C MET A 1 -11.40 6.03 -3.22
N LEU A 2 -10.97 7.02 -2.44
CA LEU A 2 -9.68 7.08 -1.75
C LEU A 2 -9.59 5.97 -0.68
N GLY A 3 -8.43 5.33 -0.49
CA GLY A 3 -8.16 4.47 0.66
C GLY A 3 -8.58 5.12 2.00
N PHE A 4 -8.91 4.30 2.99
CA PHE A 4 -9.50 4.82 4.23
C PHE A 4 -8.40 5.39 5.12
N VAL A 5 -8.47 6.71 5.40
CA VAL A 5 -7.64 7.34 6.42
C VAL A 5 -8.13 6.84 7.78
N VAL A 6 -7.28 6.12 8.50
CA VAL A 6 -7.68 5.45 9.74
C VAL A 6 -7.26 6.20 11.00
N SER A 7 -6.34 7.14 10.86
CA SER A 7 -5.97 8.13 11.86
C SER A 7 -5.36 9.31 11.13
N PRO A 8 -5.56 10.57 11.57
CA PRO A 8 -4.88 11.71 10.97
C PRO A 8 -3.52 11.94 11.65
N PRO A 9 -2.38 11.50 11.09
CA PRO A 9 -1.12 12.13 11.45
C PRO A 9 -1.02 13.46 10.69
N HIS A 10 -0.52 14.48 11.37
CA HIS A 10 -0.30 15.82 10.81
C HIS A 10 0.51 15.80 9.49
N HIS A 11 1.31 14.74 9.26
CA HIS A 11 2.07 14.50 8.02
C HIS A 11 1.24 13.98 6.84
N LEU A 12 0.20 13.15 7.02
CA LEU A 12 -0.58 12.65 5.87
C LEU A 12 -1.36 13.77 5.21
N LEU A 13 -1.93 14.69 5.99
CA LEU A 13 -2.64 15.86 5.45
C LEU A 13 -1.73 16.74 4.58
N SER A 14 -0.42 16.74 4.84
CA SER A 14 0.58 17.45 4.02
C SER A 14 1.04 16.68 2.77
N LEU A 15 0.80 15.37 2.72
CA LEU A 15 1.06 14.49 1.58
C LEU A 15 -0.13 14.42 0.61
N LEU A 16 -1.32 14.87 1.04
CA LEU A 16 -2.50 14.95 0.20
C LEU A 16 -2.48 16.24 -0.64
N SER A 17 -2.81 16.12 -1.93
CA SER A 17 -2.95 17.26 -2.83
C SER A 17 -3.94 18.31 -2.27
N PRO A 18 -3.64 19.62 -2.34
CA PRO A 18 -4.55 20.69 -1.89
C PRO A 18 -5.86 20.77 -2.68
N ARG A 19 -6.02 20.00 -3.77
CA ARG A 19 -7.27 19.92 -4.56
C ARG A 19 -8.24 18.84 -4.08
N LEU A 20 -7.90 18.05 -3.06
CA LEU A 20 -8.81 17.04 -2.51
C LEU A 20 -9.90 17.72 -1.64
N ARG A 21 -11.11 17.88 -2.17
CA ARG A 21 -12.30 18.18 -1.36
C ARG A 21 -12.77 16.89 -0.68
N ILE A 22 -12.41 16.72 0.60
CA ILE A 22 -13.00 15.69 1.47
C ILE A 22 -14.41 16.17 1.84
N LEU A 23 -15.45 15.57 1.24
CA LEU A 23 -16.81 15.73 1.74
C LEU A 23 -16.86 15.04 3.12
N ARG A 24 -17.16 15.83 4.16
CA ARG A 24 -17.25 15.41 5.57
C ARG A 24 -18.04 14.09 5.68
N LEU A 25 -17.36 12.99 6.01
CA LEU A 25 -18.01 11.76 6.46
C LEU A 25 -18.13 11.82 7.98
N SER A 26 -19.21 12.43 8.46
CA SER A 26 -19.66 12.36 9.84
C SER A 26 -20.28 10.99 10.11
N VAL A 27 -19.47 9.92 10.14
CA VAL A 27 -19.89 8.62 10.68
C VAL A 27 -18.67 7.97 11.34
N LEU A 28 -18.76 7.76 12.66
CA LEU A 28 -17.86 6.98 13.52
C LEU A 28 -16.51 7.62 13.89
N CYS A 29 -16.55 8.76 14.59
CA CYS A 29 -15.50 9.12 15.56
C CYS A 29 -16.14 9.38 16.92
N ALA A 30 -16.39 8.31 17.66
CA ALA A 30 -16.48 8.35 19.12
C ALA A 30 -15.76 7.11 19.63
N LEU A 31 -14.45 7.22 19.84
CA LEU A 31 -13.70 6.24 20.63
C LEU A 31 -13.02 6.96 21.81
N PRO A 32 -13.08 6.40 23.03
CA PRO A 32 -12.51 7.02 24.22
C PRO A 32 -10.98 6.93 24.18
N ARG A 33 -10.32 7.93 24.75
CA ARG A 33 -8.87 7.88 25.00
C ARG A 33 -8.59 6.74 25.97
N PHE A 34 -7.79 5.76 25.57
CA PHE A 34 -7.18 4.78 26.48
C PHE A 34 -5.68 4.67 26.26
N PRO A 35 -4.87 4.63 27.33
CA PRO A 35 -3.46 4.33 27.25
C PRO A 35 -3.27 2.81 27.22
N HIS A 36 -2.36 2.32 26.39
CA HIS A 36 -1.35 1.29 26.71
C HIS A 36 -0.78 0.67 25.43
N ALA A 37 0.52 0.38 25.51
CA ALA A 37 1.40 -0.02 24.42
C ALA A 37 1.03 -1.38 23.80
N VAL A 38 1.16 -1.47 22.48
CA VAL A 38 1.03 -2.70 21.69
C VAL A 38 2.36 -3.47 21.72
N PRO A 39 2.37 -4.81 21.92
CA PRO A 39 3.60 -5.59 21.87
C PRO A 39 4.08 -5.76 20.43
N ALA A 40 5.39 -5.65 20.23
CA ALA A 40 6.04 -5.73 18.92
C ALA A 40 5.93 -7.14 18.32
N CYS A 41 5.21 -7.28 17.21
CA CYS A 41 5.39 -8.43 16.32
C CYS A 41 6.77 -8.29 15.64
N ALA A 42 7.54 -9.38 15.58
CA ALA A 42 8.94 -9.36 15.16
C ALA A 42 9.09 -8.90 13.70
N ILE A 43 9.38 -7.60 13.52
CA ILE A 43 9.77 -7.00 12.25
C ILE A 43 11.19 -7.48 11.94
N HIS A 44 11.34 -8.26 10.88
CA HIS A 44 12.64 -8.65 10.34
C HIS A 44 13.37 -7.37 9.87
N ARG A 45 14.45 -6.97 10.56
CA ARG A 45 15.31 -5.85 10.14
C ARG A 45 16.29 -6.35 9.07
N PRO A 46 16.22 -5.89 7.81
CA PRO A 46 17.35 -6.07 6.91
C PRO A 46 18.51 -5.21 7.39
N ARG A 47 19.74 -5.69 7.17
CA ARG A 47 21.00 -5.08 7.60
C ARG A 47 21.24 -3.79 6.79
N ALA A 48 20.93 -2.62 7.36
CA ALA A 48 21.12 -1.31 6.73
C ALA A 48 22.40 -0.62 7.23
N MET A 49 23.10 0.06 6.32
CA MET A 49 24.12 1.08 6.62
C MET A 49 23.50 2.17 7.51
N ALA A 50 24.17 2.49 8.62
CA ALA A 50 23.64 3.38 9.66
C ALA A 50 23.56 4.84 9.16
N VAL A 51 22.34 5.41 9.16
CA VAL A 51 22.11 6.85 9.01
C VAL A 51 21.18 7.34 10.12
N SER A 52 21.61 8.46 10.72
CA SER A 52 21.04 9.19 11.85
C SER A 52 19.51 9.38 11.80
N SER A 53 18.83 8.88 12.84
CA SER A 53 17.38 8.95 13.05
C SER A 53 16.94 10.32 13.56
N SER A 54 16.22 11.07 12.72
CA SER A 54 15.28 12.07 13.23
C SER A 54 14.02 11.34 13.71
N SER A 55 13.56 11.67 14.91
CA SER A 55 12.58 10.94 15.73
C SER A 55 11.13 11.04 15.26
N TRP A 56 10.83 10.69 14.01
CA TRP A 56 9.47 10.56 13.52
C TRP A 56 9.20 9.09 13.15
N GLU A 57 8.11 8.53 13.66
CA GLU A 57 7.70 7.19 13.24
C GLU A 57 7.33 7.19 11.76
N LEU A 58 7.97 6.32 10.98
CA LEU A 58 7.63 6.09 9.57
C LEU A 58 6.12 5.78 9.44
N PRO A 59 5.41 6.38 8.46
CA PRO A 59 3.99 6.09 8.20
C PRO A 59 3.73 4.59 8.10
N LEU A 60 2.80 4.10 8.93
CA LEU A 60 2.37 2.71 8.92
C LEU A 60 1.14 2.57 8.01
N VAL A 61 1.26 1.77 6.96
CA VAL A 61 0.15 1.50 6.02
C VAL A 61 -0.33 0.07 6.17
N ALA A 62 -1.65 -0.12 6.01
CA ALA A 62 -2.29 -1.43 6.00
C ALA A 62 -2.76 -1.78 4.59
N VAL A 63 -2.43 -2.98 4.12
CA VAL A 63 -2.93 -3.51 2.85
C VAL A 63 -3.89 -4.64 3.16
N CYS A 64 -5.15 -4.43 2.82
CA CYS A 64 -6.24 -5.35 3.10
C CYS A 64 -6.45 -6.29 1.91
N GLN A 65 -6.86 -7.51 2.25
CA GLN A 65 -7.17 -8.59 1.34
C GLN A 65 -8.54 -9.15 1.72
N VAL A 66 -9.43 -9.31 0.73
CA VAL A 66 -10.81 -9.75 0.97
C VAL A 66 -11.25 -10.78 -0.05
N THR A 67 -12.35 -11.47 0.23
CA THR A 67 -13.03 -12.36 -0.73
C THR A 67 -14.42 -11.79 -1.01
N SER A 68 -14.56 -11.04 -2.11
CA SER A 68 -15.86 -10.48 -2.50
C SER A 68 -16.82 -11.56 -3.03
N THR A 69 -18.00 -11.71 -2.43
CA THR A 69 -19.05 -12.63 -2.90
C THR A 69 -20.28 -11.86 -3.43
N PRO A 70 -21.35 -12.51 -3.91
CA PRO A 70 -22.60 -11.80 -4.23
C PRO A 70 -23.28 -11.11 -3.04
N ASP A 71 -22.97 -11.47 -1.80
CA ASP A 71 -23.52 -10.83 -0.60
C ASP A 71 -22.79 -9.50 -0.31
N LYS A 72 -23.40 -8.39 -0.74
CA LYS A 72 -22.86 -7.05 -0.55
C LYS A 72 -22.80 -6.62 0.91
N GLN A 73 -23.73 -7.07 1.75
CA GLN A 73 -23.74 -6.70 3.18
C GLN A 73 -22.59 -7.38 3.91
N GLN A 74 -22.34 -8.66 3.60
CA GLN A 74 -21.20 -9.39 4.12
C GLN A 74 -19.86 -8.79 3.66
N ASN A 75 -19.72 -8.46 2.37
CA ASN A 75 -18.50 -7.84 1.85
C ASN A 75 -18.23 -6.49 2.54
N PHE A 76 -19.26 -5.65 2.69
CA PHE A 76 -19.13 -4.36 3.37
C PHE A 76 -18.70 -4.53 4.84
N LYS A 77 -19.30 -5.50 5.55
CA LYS A 77 -18.94 -5.82 6.92
C LYS A 77 -17.46 -6.23 7.03
N ALA A 78 -17.00 -7.13 6.16
CA ALA A 78 -15.61 -7.58 6.12
C ALA A 78 -14.64 -6.42 5.87
N CYS A 79 -14.92 -5.56 4.89
CA CYS A 79 -14.10 -4.37 4.62
C CYS A 79 -14.06 -3.42 5.83
N ALA A 80 -15.21 -3.18 6.47
CA ALA A 80 -15.29 -2.31 7.65
C ALA A 80 -14.51 -2.88 8.85
N GLU A 81 -14.53 -4.20 9.06
CA GLU A 81 -13.75 -4.87 10.10
C GLU A 81 -12.25 -4.75 9.85
N LEU A 82 -11.78 -4.96 8.62
CA LEU A 82 -10.36 -4.79 8.28
C LEU A 82 -9.89 -3.34 8.45
N VAL A 83 -10.71 -2.35 8.09
CA VAL A 83 -10.39 -0.94 8.31
C VAL A 83 -10.32 -0.62 9.80
N ARG A 84 -11.26 -1.11 10.62
CA ARG A 84 -11.20 -0.93 12.09
C ARG A 84 -9.97 -1.59 12.68
N GLU A 85 -9.61 -2.77 12.21
CA GLU A 85 -8.42 -3.47 12.66
C GLU A 85 -7.13 -2.73 12.28
N ALA A 86 -7.04 -2.21 11.05
CA ALA A 86 -5.95 -1.34 10.64
C ALA A 86 -5.84 -0.11 11.57
N ALA A 87 -6.97 0.50 11.95
CA ALA A 87 -7.03 1.61 12.90
C ALA A 87 -6.42 1.22 14.25
N ARG A 88 -6.86 0.09 14.78
CA ARG A 88 -6.44 -0.45 16.07
C ARG A 88 -4.95 -0.74 16.10
N LEU A 89 -4.39 -1.15 14.96
CA LEU A 89 -2.96 -1.42 14.78
C LEU A 89 -2.14 -0.15 14.50
N GLY A 90 -2.76 1.03 14.48
CA GLY A 90 -2.08 2.31 14.31
C GLY A 90 -1.74 2.65 12.86
N ALA A 91 -2.35 1.98 11.88
CA ALA A 91 -2.17 2.33 10.49
C ALA A 91 -2.78 3.71 10.20
N CYS A 92 -2.04 4.58 9.53
CA CYS A 92 -2.56 5.87 9.10
C CYS A 92 -3.43 5.75 7.84
N LEU A 93 -3.25 4.69 7.05
CA LEU A 93 -3.96 4.46 5.80
C LEU A 93 -4.23 2.97 5.59
N ALA A 94 -5.43 2.62 5.12
CA ALA A 94 -5.82 1.27 4.73
C ALA A 94 -6.21 1.19 3.25
N PHE A 95 -5.58 0.27 2.51
CA PHE A 95 -5.82 -0.01 1.10
C PHE A 95 -6.72 -1.22 0.95
N LEU A 96 -7.82 -1.10 0.22
CA LEU A 96 -8.76 -2.20 -0.07
C LEU A 96 -8.79 -2.48 -1.57
N PRO A 97 -9.03 -3.73 -2.01
CA PRO A 97 -9.06 -4.06 -3.43
C PRO A 97 -10.19 -3.36 -4.20
N GLU A 98 -11.33 -3.06 -3.56
CA GLU A 98 -12.50 -2.42 -4.17
C GLU A 98 -12.45 -0.89 -4.15
N ALA A 99 -11.47 -0.29 -3.46
CA ALA A 99 -11.39 1.15 -3.27
C ALA A 99 -10.00 1.66 -3.61
N PHE A 100 -9.81 2.18 -4.83
CA PHE A 100 -8.78 3.20 -4.99
C PHE A 100 -9.01 4.22 -6.10
N ASP A 101 -8.96 5.50 -5.71
CA ASP A 101 -8.33 6.58 -6.48
C ASP A 101 -7.08 7.02 -5.73
N PHE A 102 -6.05 7.33 -6.51
CA PHE A 102 -4.68 7.69 -6.16
C PHE A 102 -4.48 8.59 -4.91
N ILE A 103 -3.60 8.17 -3.98
CA ILE A 103 -3.19 8.91 -2.77
C ILE A 103 -1.66 8.99 -2.68
N ALA A 104 -1.01 9.68 -3.60
CA ALA A 104 0.33 10.19 -3.34
C ALA A 104 0.43 11.65 -3.79
N ARG A 105 1.36 12.39 -3.17
CA ARG A 105 1.61 13.80 -3.51
C ARG A 105 2.18 13.94 -4.93
N ASP A 106 2.91 12.90 -5.34
CA ASP A 106 3.53 12.72 -6.64
C ASP A 106 3.33 11.24 -7.04
N PRO A 107 2.80 10.94 -8.25
CA PRO A 107 2.75 9.55 -8.75
C PRO A 107 4.13 8.90 -8.81
N ALA A 108 5.19 9.72 -8.74
CA ALA A 108 6.56 9.29 -8.63
C ALA A 108 6.98 8.64 -7.31
N GLU A 109 6.14 8.49 -6.28
CA GLU A 109 6.62 7.94 -4.99
C GLU A 109 5.98 6.60 -4.61
N ILE A 110 4.69 6.42 -4.90
CA ILE A 110 3.93 5.22 -4.53
C ILE A 110 2.99 4.82 -5.67
N LEU A 111 3.05 3.55 -6.06
CA LEU A 111 2.16 2.92 -7.03
C LEU A 111 1.18 1.98 -6.34
N THR A 112 -0.07 1.99 -6.78
CA THR A 112 -1.12 1.12 -6.24
C THR A 112 -1.71 0.22 -7.30
N TYR A 113 -1.83 -1.08 -7.01
CA TYR A 113 -2.39 -2.07 -7.93
C TYR A 113 -3.49 -2.89 -7.23
N PRO A 114 -4.71 -2.34 -7.06
CA PRO A 114 -5.84 -3.14 -6.64
C PRO A 114 -6.13 -4.20 -7.70
N SER A 115 -6.19 -5.48 -7.32
CA SER A 115 -6.31 -6.54 -8.32
C SER A 115 -7.10 -7.77 -7.85
N ALA A 116 -7.48 -8.59 -8.82
CA ALA A 116 -8.11 -9.89 -8.59
C ALA A 116 -7.49 -10.93 -9.52
N PHE A 117 -6.15 -11.12 -9.43
CA PHE A 117 -5.44 -12.12 -10.23
C PHE A 117 -6.06 -13.51 -10.01
N GLY A 118 -6.26 -14.26 -11.09
CA GLY A 118 -6.82 -15.62 -11.02
C GLY A 118 -5.81 -16.64 -10.49
N SER A 119 -6.28 -17.80 -10.07
CA SER A 119 -5.45 -18.87 -9.49
C SER A 119 -4.37 -19.42 -10.42
N VAL A 120 -4.48 -19.22 -11.74
CA VAL A 120 -3.47 -19.65 -12.73
C VAL A 120 -2.40 -18.57 -12.93
N THR A 121 -2.81 -17.32 -13.15
CA THR A 121 -1.88 -16.22 -13.47
C THR A 121 -1.23 -15.63 -12.23
N GLY A 122 -1.87 -15.71 -11.08
CA GLY A 122 -1.38 -15.20 -9.80
C GLY A 122 -0.01 -15.77 -9.41
N PRO A 123 0.13 -17.10 -9.27
CA PRO A 123 1.39 -17.73 -8.89
C PRO A 123 2.55 -17.41 -9.84
N ALA A 124 2.27 -17.27 -11.13
CA ALA A 124 3.28 -17.02 -12.15
C ALA A 124 3.70 -15.55 -12.24
N HIS A 125 2.77 -14.61 -12.09
CA HIS A 125 3.01 -13.23 -12.52
C HIS A 125 2.85 -12.20 -11.41
N TRP A 126 2.05 -12.44 -10.38
CA TRP A 126 1.65 -11.39 -9.43
C TRP A 126 2.86 -10.75 -8.74
N GLU A 127 3.69 -11.54 -8.07
CA GLU A 127 4.87 -11.02 -7.38
C GLU A 127 5.88 -10.43 -8.38
N VAL A 128 6.16 -11.15 -9.47
CA VAL A 128 7.17 -10.75 -10.46
C VAL A 128 6.84 -9.39 -11.05
N LEU A 129 5.58 -9.16 -11.45
CA LEU A 129 5.14 -7.90 -12.04
C LEU A 129 5.21 -6.75 -11.02
N LEU A 130 4.76 -6.96 -9.78
CA LEU A 130 4.80 -5.91 -8.76
C LEU A 130 6.24 -5.52 -8.41
N ARG A 131 7.13 -6.51 -8.27
CA ARG A 131 8.55 -6.26 -8.00
C ARG A 131 9.23 -5.56 -9.17
N ALA A 132 8.95 -5.98 -10.40
CA ALA A 132 9.48 -5.32 -11.59
C ALA A 132 9.07 -3.84 -11.63
N ARG A 133 7.79 -3.53 -11.35
CA ARG A 133 7.32 -2.13 -11.30
C ARG A 133 7.98 -1.34 -10.18
N ALA A 134 8.16 -1.92 -9.00
CA ALA A 134 8.85 -1.25 -7.90
C ALA A 134 10.29 -0.88 -8.26
N ILE A 135 11.02 -1.82 -8.89
CA ILE A 135 12.42 -1.64 -9.30
C ILE A 135 12.57 -0.60 -10.42
N GLU A 136 11.83 -0.77 -11.52
CA GLU A 136 12.03 0.07 -12.71
C GLU A 136 11.61 1.53 -12.46
N THR A 137 10.63 1.73 -11.56
CA THR A 137 10.10 3.05 -11.22
C THR A 137 10.74 3.61 -9.95
N GLN A 138 11.52 2.80 -9.22
CA GLN A 138 12.08 3.14 -7.93
C GLN A 138 11.01 3.71 -6.98
N CYS A 139 9.86 3.05 -6.91
CA CYS A 139 8.71 3.44 -6.09
C CYS A 139 8.33 2.31 -5.13
N TYR A 140 7.65 2.66 -4.03
CA TYR A 140 6.91 1.65 -3.29
C TYR A 140 5.72 1.16 -4.13
N VAL A 141 5.44 -0.13 -4.09
CA VAL A 141 4.25 -0.73 -4.70
C VAL A 141 3.36 -1.28 -3.59
N VAL A 142 2.14 -0.76 -3.48
CA VAL A 142 1.14 -1.16 -2.49
C VAL A 142 -0.02 -1.84 -3.21
N ALA A 143 -0.13 -3.16 -3.05
CA ALA A 143 -1.02 -3.98 -3.87
C ALA A 143 -2.04 -4.73 -3.01
N ALA A 144 -3.24 -4.16 -2.88
CA ALA A 144 -4.39 -4.83 -2.27
C ALA A 144 -5.03 -5.78 -3.28
N ALA A 145 -5.32 -7.01 -2.89
CA ALA A 145 -5.84 -8.04 -3.79
C ALA A 145 -7.08 -8.73 -3.23
N GLN A 146 -7.96 -9.15 -4.14
CA GLN A 146 -8.97 -10.17 -3.85
C GLN A 146 -8.31 -11.53 -3.66
N CYS A 147 -8.87 -12.36 -2.78
CA CYS A 147 -8.37 -13.71 -2.49
C CYS A 147 -9.50 -14.72 -2.38
N GLY A 148 -9.12 -16.00 -2.38
CA GLY A 148 -10.03 -17.10 -2.08
C GLY A 148 -11.08 -17.32 -3.17
N ARG A 149 -12.12 -18.10 -2.83
CA ARG A 149 -13.19 -18.47 -3.77
C ARG A 149 -14.37 -17.52 -3.64
N HIS A 150 -14.68 -16.82 -4.73
CA HIS A 150 -15.81 -15.88 -4.81
C HIS A 150 -17.14 -16.61 -5.11
N HIS A 151 -17.09 -17.63 -5.95
CA HIS A 151 -18.16 -18.57 -6.30
C HIS A 151 -17.56 -19.76 -7.08
N GLU A 152 -18.37 -20.72 -7.52
CA GLU A 152 -17.90 -21.99 -8.12
C GLU A 152 -16.88 -21.84 -9.25
N LYS A 153 -17.02 -20.80 -10.08
CA LYS A 153 -16.19 -20.57 -11.28
C LYS A 153 -15.12 -19.51 -11.11
N ARG A 154 -15.04 -18.84 -9.95
CA ARG A 154 -14.13 -17.70 -9.75
C ARG A 154 -13.43 -17.78 -8.40
N ALA A 155 -12.11 -17.80 -8.47
CA ALA A 155 -11.22 -17.63 -7.34
C ALA A 155 -10.11 -16.63 -7.68
N SER A 156 -9.63 -15.93 -6.67
CA SER A 156 -8.51 -15.01 -6.79
C SER A 156 -7.33 -15.43 -5.91
N TYR A 157 -6.14 -15.11 -6.39
CA TYR A 157 -4.87 -15.53 -5.83
C TYR A 157 -4.60 -14.89 -4.46
N GLY A 158 -5.01 -13.64 -4.24
CA GLY A 158 -4.67 -12.90 -3.03
C GLY A 158 -3.22 -12.42 -3.05
N HIS A 159 -2.48 -12.77 -2.00
CA HIS A 159 -1.11 -12.31 -1.76
C HIS A 159 -0.96 -10.79 -1.86
N SER A 160 -1.88 -10.05 -1.26
CA SER A 160 -1.75 -8.60 -1.08
C SER A 160 -0.41 -8.28 -0.42
N MET A 161 0.30 -7.27 -0.91
CA MET A 161 1.67 -7.02 -0.46
C MET A 161 2.11 -5.57 -0.62
N VAL A 162 3.21 -5.23 0.06
CA VAL A 162 3.98 -4.02 -0.14
C VAL A 162 5.37 -4.39 -0.62
N VAL A 163 5.82 -3.75 -1.69
CA VAL A 163 7.17 -3.88 -2.24
C VAL A 163 7.89 -2.55 -2.12
N ASP A 164 9.14 -2.55 -1.68
CA ASP A 164 9.97 -1.36 -1.61
C ASP A 164 10.60 -0.98 -2.96
N PRO A 165 11.20 0.22 -3.10
CA PRO A 165 11.86 0.66 -4.34
C PRO A 165 13.02 -0.21 -4.84
N TRP A 166 13.54 -1.13 -4.03
CA TRP A 166 14.57 -2.11 -4.41
C TRP A 166 13.97 -3.42 -4.93
N GLY A 167 12.65 -3.55 -4.88
CA GLY A 167 11.94 -4.77 -5.24
C GLY A 167 11.87 -5.79 -4.11
N THR A 168 12.15 -5.42 -2.86
CA THR A 168 11.99 -6.30 -1.70
C THR A 168 10.53 -6.31 -1.27
N VAL A 169 9.94 -7.48 -1.07
CA VAL A 169 8.60 -7.60 -0.49
C VAL A 169 8.69 -7.38 1.03
N VAL A 170 8.26 -6.21 1.49
CA VAL A 170 8.41 -5.79 2.90
C VAL A 170 7.20 -6.15 3.76
N ALA A 171 6.05 -6.46 3.15
CA ALA A 171 4.87 -6.99 3.82
C ALA A 171 4.05 -7.84 2.85
N ARG A 172 3.42 -8.91 3.35
CA ARG A 172 2.53 -9.78 2.57
C ARG A 172 1.43 -10.36 3.46
N CYS A 173 0.20 -10.39 2.96
CA CYS A 173 -0.91 -11.08 3.61
C CYS A 173 -0.73 -12.60 3.52
N SER A 174 -1.13 -13.30 4.58
CA SER A 174 -1.36 -14.75 4.55
C SER A 174 -2.48 -15.12 3.58
N GLU A 175 -2.69 -16.42 3.37
CA GLU A 175 -3.85 -16.89 2.61
C GLU A 175 -5.16 -16.52 3.30
N GLY A 176 -6.18 -16.22 2.49
CA GLY A 176 -7.51 -15.82 2.96
C GLY A 176 -7.65 -14.33 3.29
N PRO A 177 -8.85 -13.89 3.74
CA PRO A 177 -9.11 -12.51 4.10
C PRO A 177 -8.27 -12.05 5.29
N GLY A 178 -7.72 -10.83 5.23
CA GLY A 178 -6.85 -10.31 6.27
C GLY A 178 -6.17 -9.00 5.86
N LEU A 179 -5.18 -8.56 6.63
CA LEU A 179 -4.35 -7.42 6.29
C LEU A 179 -2.89 -7.67 6.63
N CYS A 180 -1.99 -6.93 5.98
CA CYS A 180 -0.58 -6.84 6.35
C CYS A 180 -0.18 -5.37 6.53
N LEU A 181 0.89 -5.13 7.29
CA LEU A 181 1.34 -3.79 7.65
C LEU A 181 2.77 -3.55 7.12
N ALA A 182 3.01 -2.36 6.60
CA ALA A 182 4.34 -1.91 6.19
C ALA A 182 4.61 -0.49 6.65
N ARG A 183 5.87 -0.20 7.04
CA ARG A 183 6.33 1.18 7.25
C ARG A 183 6.90 1.73 5.94
N ILE A 184 6.49 2.92 5.55
CA ILE A 184 6.94 3.57 4.31
C ILE A 184 8.03 4.60 4.62
N ASP A 185 9.24 4.36 4.11
CA ASP A 185 10.37 5.28 4.23
C ASP A 185 10.66 5.99 2.90
N LEU A 186 10.19 7.23 2.76
CA LEU A 186 10.47 8.06 1.59
C LEU A 186 11.88 8.65 1.60
N SER A 187 12.59 8.63 2.72
CA SER A 187 14.01 9.03 2.76
C SER A 187 14.86 7.95 2.11
N TYR A 188 14.59 6.67 2.41
CA TYR A 188 15.20 5.52 1.72
C TYR A 188 14.98 5.58 0.20
N LEU A 189 13.75 5.83 -0.25
CA LEU A 189 13.42 5.99 -1.67
C LEU A 189 14.27 7.09 -2.32
N ARG A 190 14.35 8.27 -1.68
CA ARG A 190 15.12 9.41 -2.20
C ARG A 190 16.61 9.11 -2.29
N GLN A 191 17.19 8.44 -1.28
CA GLN A 191 18.59 8.01 -1.29
C GLN A 191 18.85 7.01 -2.43
N LEU A 192 17.98 6.02 -2.62
CA LEU A 192 18.11 5.02 -3.67
C LEU A 192 18.12 5.66 -5.06
N ARG A 193 17.29 6.68 -5.30
CA ARG A 193 17.28 7.45 -6.55
C ARG A 193 18.53 8.29 -6.77
N GLN A 194 19.17 8.75 -5.70
CA GLN A 194 20.45 9.47 -5.80
C GLN A 194 21.59 8.52 -6.17
N HIS A 195 21.62 7.32 -5.61
CA HIS A 195 22.67 6.34 -5.88
C HIS A 195 22.51 5.61 -7.21
N LEU A 196 21.26 5.39 -7.65
CA LEU A 196 20.93 4.74 -8.92
C LEU A 196 19.93 5.60 -9.68
N PRO A 197 20.37 6.65 -10.38
CA PRO A 197 19.45 7.58 -11.04
C PRO A 197 18.96 7.02 -12.39
N VAL A 198 18.19 5.92 -12.36
CA VAL A 198 17.78 5.18 -13.58
C VAL A 198 17.03 6.05 -14.59
N PHE A 199 16.30 7.07 -14.10
CA PHE A 199 15.60 8.03 -14.95
C PHE A 199 16.53 8.99 -15.68
N GLN A 200 17.70 9.32 -15.12
CA GLN A 200 18.70 10.19 -15.75
C GLN A 200 19.47 9.46 -16.85
N HIS A 201 19.51 8.12 -16.81
CA HIS A 201 20.14 7.29 -17.85
C HIS A 201 19.23 7.04 -19.06
N ARG A 202 18.00 7.58 -19.05
CA ARG A 202 17.11 7.50 -20.20
C ARG A 202 17.70 8.26 -21.39
N ARG A 203 17.48 7.73 -22.59
CA ARG A 203 17.94 8.24 -23.89
C ARG A 203 16.78 8.79 -24.73
N PRO A 204 16.19 9.93 -24.34
CA PRO A 204 15.10 10.54 -25.10
C PRO A 204 15.54 10.98 -26.50
N ASP A 205 16.84 11.11 -26.74
CA ASP A 205 17.43 11.32 -28.05
C ASP A 205 17.24 10.12 -29.01
N LEU A 206 17.11 8.90 -28.48
CA LEU A 206 16.94 7.68 -29.29
C LEU A 206 15.47 7.28 -29.46
N TYR A 207 14.68 7.39 -28.40
CA TYR A 207 13.29 6.89 -28.35
C TYR A 207 12.25 7.98 -28.05
N GLY A 208 12.64 9.25 -28.15
CA GLY A 208 11.79 10.39 -27.84
C GLY A 208 11.59 10.59 -26.34
N SER A 209 10.96 11.70 -25.96
CA SER A 209 10.55 11.91 -24.57
C SER A 209 9.39 10.96 -24.24
N LEU A 210 9.73 9.77 -23.75
CA LEU A 210 8.80 9.00 -22.93
C LEU A 210 8.60 9.86 -21.69
N GLY A 211 7.41 10.43 -21.50
CA GLY A 211 7.10 11.30 -20.37
C GLY A 211 7.64 10.73 -19.06
N HIS A 212 7.78 11.57 -18.03
CA HIS A 212 8.02 11.01 -16.71
C HIS A 212 6.91 9.98 -16.50
N PRO A 213 7.19 8.71 -16.14
CA PRO A 213 6.18 7.64 -16.23
C PRO A 213 4.97 7.84 -15.31
N LEU A 214 4.94 8.98 -14.62
CA LEU A 214 4.22 9.38 -13.44
C LEU A 214 3.81 10.87 -13.54
N SER A 215 3.94 11.51 -14.71
CA SER A 215 3.42 12.85 -15.04
C SER A 215 2.14 12.78 -15.87
#